data_AF-A0A0D1VUX7-F1
#
_entry.id   AF-A0A0D1VUX7-F1
#
_cell.length_a   1.000
_cell.length_b   1.000
_cell.length_c   1.000
_cell.angle_alpha   90.00
_cell.angle_beta   90.00
_cell.angle_gamma   90.00
#
_symmetry.space_group_name_H-M   'P 1'
#
loop_
_entity.id
_entity.type
_entity.pdbx_description
1 polymer ?
#
loop_
_entity_poly.entity_id
_entity_poly.type
_entity_poly.pdbx_seq_one_letter_code
_entity_poly.pdbx_strand_id
1 'polypeptide(L)'
;MKKKLIGGLMIATMAFSSAGAVSAANIGNLNGMDLSNMDMDTALKFVQSQREQLSGSQLQNQINNAQQMDMSRFQSFPSKRNEAFDVMVNFIKRMEDSRNSIIGNMR
;
A
#
# COMPACT_ATOMS: atom_id res chain seq x y z
N MET A 1 -0.61 17.67 36.08
CA MET A 1 -1.34 17.07 34.94
C MET A 1 -0.49 15.93 34.38
N LYS A 2 -0.90 14.68 34.62
CA LYS A 2 -0.12 13.48 34.29
C LYS A 2 -0.46 13.04 32.86
N LYS A 3 0.41 13.33 31.89
CA LYS A 3 0.26 12.92 30.49
C LYS A 3 0.54 11.41 30.40
N LYS A 4 -0.50 10.59 30.28
CA LYS A 4 -0.33 9.18 29.91
C LYS A 4 -0.18 9.09 28.40
N LEU A 5 1.01 8.66 28.02
CA LEU A 5 1.44 7.99 26.80
C LEU A 5 0.30 7.30 26.02
N ILE A 6 -0.32 8.02 25.09
CA ILE A 6 -1.17 7.47 24.03
C ILE A 6 -0.32 7.55 22.77
N GLY A 7 0.27 6.44 22.32
CA GLY A 7 1.01 6.49 21.06
C GLY A 7 1.95 5.33 20.73
N GLY A 8 1.88 4.17 21.38
CA GLY A 8 2.98 3.19 21.25
C GLY A 8 2.64 1.72 21.09
N LEU A 9 1.41 1.31 20.80
CA LEU A 9 1.13 -0.14 20.69
C LEU A 9 -0.05 -0.48 19.78
N MET A 10 0.10 -0.29 18.46
CA MET A 10 -0.84 -0.82 17.46
C MET A 10 -0.18 -1.18 16.11
N ILE A 11 1.14 -1.49 16.07
CA ILE A 11 1.83 -1.82 14.80
C ILE A 11 2.73 -3.06 14.94
N ALA A 12 2.28 -4.09 15.64
CA ALA A 12 2.93 -5.41 15.61
C ALA A 12 1.98 -6.53 15.16
N THR A 13 0.66 -6.35 15.27
CA THR A 13 -0.31 -7.39 14.92
C THR A 13 -0.68 -7.45 13.43
N MET A 14 -0.37 -6.42 12.64
CA MET A 14 -0.70 -6.39 11.20
C MET A 14 0.42 -6.90 10.27
N ALA A 15 1.64 -7.14 10.78
CA ALA A 15 2.77 -7.57 9.95
C ALA A 15 2.86 -9.09 9.74
N PHE A 16 2.07 -9.88 10.47
CA PHE A 16 2.06 -11.35 10.35
C PHE A 16 0.75 -11.93 9.79
N SER A 17 -0.21 -11.09 9.39
CA SER A 17 -1.52 -11.56 8.88
C SER A 17 -1.58 -11.79 7.37
N SER A 18 -0.55 -11.45 6.59
CA SER A 18 -0.61 -11.50 5.11
C SER A 18 -0.08 -12.79 4.46
N ALA A 19 0.31 -13.82 5.22
CA ALA A 19 0.75 -15.10 4.66
C ALA A 19 0.21 -16.37 5.36
N GLY A 20 -0.71 -16.24 6.31
CA GLY A 20 -1.23 -17.41 7.02
C GLY A 20 -1.99 -17.14 8.32
N ALA A 21 -2.60 -15.96 8.48
CA ALA A 21 -3.58 -15.78 9.54
C ALA A 21 -4.86 -16.55 9.17
N VAL A 22 -4.87 -17.85 9.47
CA VAL A 22 -6.12 -18.60 9.59
C VAL A 22 -6.87 -17.95 10.75
N SER A 23 -7.86 -17.13 10.43
CA SER A 23 -8.78 -16.54 11.41
C SER A 23 -9.19 -17.61 12.42
N ALA A 24 -9.17 -17.31 13.72
CA ALA A 24 -9.67 -18.26 14.73
C ALA A 24 -11.11 -18.73 14.43
N ALA A 25 -11.88 -17.92 13.69
CA ALA A 25 -13.19 -18.27 13.14
C ALA A 25 -13.16 -19.44 12.13
N ASN A 26 -12.10 -19.60 11.33
CA ASN A 26 -11.96 -20.70 10.36
C ASN A 26 -11.65 -22.05 11.03
N ILE A 27 -11.01 -22.06 12.20
CA ILE A 27 -10.69 -23.29 12.95
C ILE A 27 -11.97 -23.91 13.55
N GLY A 28 -12.92 -23.08 13.97
CA GLY A 28 -14.25 -23.55 14.40
C GLY A 28 -15.03 -24.25 13.27
N ASN A 29 -14.81 -23.84 12.02
CA ASN A 29 -15.49 -24.40 10.84
C ASN A 29 -14.88 -25.74 10.35
N LEU A 30 -13.64 -26.05 10.73
CA LEU A 30 -12.99 -27.33 10.42
C LEU A 30 -13.47 -28.47 11.35
N ASN A 31 -13.95 -28.15 12.54
CA ASN A 31 -14.47 -29.14 13.50
C ASN A 31 -15.90 -29.63 13.16
N GLY A 32 -16.57 -29.02 12.17
CA GLY A 32 -17.92 -29.38 11.73
C GLY A 32 -18.00 -29.99 10.32
N MET A 33 -16.88 -30.12 9.61
CA MET A 33 -16.87 -30.86 8.35
C MET A 33 -16.75 -32.36 8.66
N ASP A 34 -17.85 -33.08 8.50
CA ASP A 34 -17.84 -34.55 8.47
C ASP A 34 -17.10 -35.04 7.23
N LEU A 35 -15.77 -35.10 7.32
CA LEU A 35 -14.89 -35.66 6.30
C LEU A 35 -15.07 -37.17 6.15
N SER A 36 -15.71 -37.84 7.13
CA SER A 36 -15.82 -39.30 7.14
C SER A 36 -16.87 -39.82 6.17
N ASN A 37 -17.86 -38.98 5.82
CA ASN A 37 -18.95 -39.32 4.90
C ASN A 37 -18.91 -38.51 3.59
N MET A 38 -17.85 -37.72 3.37
CA MET A 38 -17.71 -36.94 2.14
C MET A 38 -17.12 -37.82 1.03
N ASP A 39 -17.83 -37.95 -0.08
CA ASP A 39 -17.29 -38.58 -1.28
C ASP A 39 -16.02 -37.83 -1.73
N MET A 40 -14.97 -38.58 -2.08
CA MET A 40 -13.67 -38.04 -2.47
C MET A 40 -13.79 -37.08 -3.66
N ASP A 41 -14.69 -37.37 -4.60
CA ASP A 41 -14.95 -36.49 -5.74
C ASP A 41 -15.62 -35.17 -5.33
N THR A 42 -16.46 -35.19 -4.30
CA THR A 42 -17.09 -33.99 -3.73
C THR A 42 -16.06 -33.17 -2.95
N ALA A 43 -15.21 -33.84 -2.16
CA ALA A 43 -14.12 -33.21 -1.43
C ALA A 43 -13.11 -32.52 -2.36
N LEU A 44 -12.72 -33.19 -3.45
CA LEU A 44 -11.80 -32.62 -4.46
C LEU A 44 -12.39 -31.40 -5.17
N LYS A 45 -13.68 -31.44 -5.52
CA LYS A 45 -14.37 -30.28 -6.09
C LYS A 45 -14.46 -29.13 -5.09
N PHE A 46 -14.69 -29.41 -3.81
CA PHE A 46 -14.70 -28.40 -2.76
C PHE A 46 -13.32 -27.74 -2.57
N VAL A 47 -12.25 -28.53 -2.51
CA VAL A 47 -10.87 -28.01 -2.41
C VAL A 47 -10.50 -27.17 -3.64
N GLN A 48 -10.90 -27.60 -4.84
CA GLN A 48 -10.69 -26.83 -6.06
C GLN A 48 -11.45 -25.50 -6.03
N SER A 49 -12.73 -25.51 -5.63
CA SER A 49 -13.53 -24.30 -5.48
C SER A 49 -12.92 -23.33 -4.45
N GLN A 50 -12.41 -23.83 -3.32
CA GLN A 50 -11.75 -23.00 -2.31
C GLN A 50 -10.44 -22.39 -2.85
N ARG A 51 -9.66 -23.16 -3.61
CA ARG A 51 -8.44 -22.67 -4.27
C ARG A 51 -8.76 -21.57 -5.28
N GLU A 52 -9.80 -21.74 -6.09
CA GLU A 52 -10.24 -20.74 -7.06
C GLU A 52 -10.70 -19.45 -6.39
N GLN A 53 -11.50 -19.55 -5.32
CA GLN A 53 -11.94 -18.39 -4.54
C GLN A 53 -10.77 -17.62 -3.93
N LEU A 54 -9.82 -18.34 -3.32
CA LEU A 54 -8.63 -17.72 -2.73
C LEU A 54 -7.75 -17.08 -3.81
N SER A 55 -7.50 -17.78 -4.91
CA SER A 55 -6.74 -17.27 -6.05
C SER A 55 -7.37 -16.01 -6.64
N GLY A 56 -8.70 -16.02 -6.85
CA GLY A 56 -9.44 -14.86 -7.33
C GLY A 56 -9.35 -13.66 -6.38
N SER A 57 -9.46 -13.89 -5.07
CA SER A 57 -9.31 -12.83 -4.07
C SER A 57 -7.89 -12.22 -4.06
N GLN A 58 -6.86 -13.05 -4.23
CA GLN A 58 -5.47 -12.59 -4.28
C GLN A 58 -5.20 -11.77 -5.53
N LEU A 59 -5.65 -12.23 -6.70
CA LEU A 59 -5.54 -11.49 -7.96
C LEU A 59 -6.26 -10.14 -7.88
N GLN A 60 -7.47 -10.11 -7.33
CA GLN A 60 -8.21 -8.87 -7.15
C GLN A 60 -7.47 -7.89 -6.24
N ASN A 61 -6.89 -8.38 -5.13
CA ASN A 61 -6.09 -7.54 -4.24
C ASN A 61 -4.83 -7.00 -4.93
N GLN A 62 -4.14 -7.81 -5.74
CA GLN A 62 -2.98 -7.36 -6.49
C GLN A 62 -3.34 -6.29 -7.52
N ILE A 63 -4.45 -6.46 -8.26
CA ILE A 63 -4.95 -5.48 -9.22
C ILE A 63 -5.30 -4.17 -8.50
N ASN A 64 -6.03 -4.23 -7.39
CA ASN A 64 -6.39 -3.06 -6.61
C ASN A 64 -5.14 -2.31 -6.09
N ASN A 65 -4.11 -3.03 -5.66
CA ASN A 65 -2.85 -2.42 -5.22
C ASN A 65 -2.10 -1.76 -6.39
N ALA A 66 -2.04 -2.41 -7.55
CA ALA A 66 -1.42 -1.85 -8.74
C ALA A 66 -2.13 -0.56 -9.19
N GLN A 67 -3.47 -0.59 -9.25
CA GLN A 67 -4.28 0.58 -9.59
C GLN A 67 -4.09 1.74 -8.61
N GLN A 68 -4.07 1.45 -7.30
CA GLN A 68 -3.80 2.47 -6.28
C GLN A 68 -2.39 3.04 -6.39
N MET A 69 -1.39 2.22 -6.71
CA MET A 69 -0.02 2.65 -6.94
C MET A 69 0.07 3.55 -8.17
N ASP A 70 -0.57 3.17 -9.26
CA ASP A 70 -0.59 3.97 -10.50
C ASP A 70 -1.30 5.30 -10.29
N MET A 71 -2.42 5.31 -9.57
CA MET A 71 -3.11 6.54 -9.18
C MET A 71 -2.24 7.44 -8.29
N SER A 72 -1.56 6.84 -7.31
CA SER A 72 -0.63 7.57 -6.42
C SER A 72 0.55 8.15 -7.19
N ARG A 73 1.11 7.39 -8.14
CA ARG A 73 2.16 7.86 -9.05
C ARG A 73 1.66 9.01 -9.89
N PHE A 74 0.50 8.86 -10.53
CA PHE A 74 -0.14 9.89 -11.34
C PHE A 74 -0.34 11.19 -10.55
N GLN A 75 -0.78 11.11 -9.29
CA GLN A 75 -0.89 12.28 -8.40
C GLN A 75 0.46 12.86 -8.00
N SER A 76 1.47 12.03 -7.77
CA SER A 76 2.81 12.47 -7.35
C SER A 76 3.59 13.21 -8.44
N PHE A 77 3.32 12.92 -9.72
CA PHE A 77 4.04 13.53 -10.85
C PHE A 77 3.79 15.05 -10.96
N PRO A 78 2.54 15.56 -11.00
CA PRO A 78 2.24 16.98 -10.97
C PRO A 78 2.84 17.70 -9.75
N SER A 79 2.73 17.11 -8.55
CA SER A 79 3.29 17.71 -7.34
C SER A 79 4.82 17.85 -7.41
N LYS A 80 5.52 16.78 -7.81
CA LYS A 80 6.97 16.83 -8.03
C LYS A 80 7.38 17.83 -9.09
N ARG A 81 6.58 17.95 -10.16
CA ARG A 81 6.81 18.95 -11.21
C ARG A 81 6.64 20.37 -10.65
N ASN A 82 5.60 20.64 -9.89
CA ASN A 82 5.35 21.95 -9.29
C ASN A 82 6.51 22.37 -8.37
N GLU A 83 6.93 21.49 -7.46
CA GLU A 83 8.09 21.74 -6.58
C GLU A 83 9.39 21.98 -7.37
N ALA A 84 9.62 21.18 -8.42
CA ALA A 84 10.78 21.36 -9.28
C ALA A 84 10.73 22.69 -10.05
N PHE A 85 9.54 23.12 -10.51
CA PHE A 85 9.36 24.42 -11.14
C PHE A 85 9.69 25.56 -10.19
N ASP A 86 9.24 25.50 -8.93
CA ASP A 86 9.57 26.51 -7.93
C ASP A 86 11.07 26.61 -7.69
N VAL A 87 11.77 25.47 -7.58
CA VAL A 87 13.24 25.43 -7.44
C VAL A 87 13.93 26.05 -8.66
N MET A 88 13.50 25.71 -9.88
CA MET A 88 14.07 26.26 -11.11
C MET A 88 13.83 27.77 -11.23
N VAL A 89 12.63 28.23 -10.89
CA VAL A 89 12.29 29.66 -10.88
C VAL A 89 13.15 30.42 -9.88
N ASN A 90 13.32 29.88 -8.67
CA ASN A 90 14.19 30.49 -7.66
C ASN A 90 15.67 30.49 -8.08
N PHE A 91 16.12 29.44 -8.76
CA PHE A 91 17.46 29.39 -9.32
C PHE A 91 17.68 30.47 -10.39
N ILE A 92 16.73 30.64 -11.31
CA ILE A 92 16.80 31.68 -12.35
C ILE A 92 16.82 33.07 -11.72
N LYS A 93 15.94 33.36 -10.75
CA LYS A 93 15.93 34.64 -10.03
C LYS A 93 17.27 34.93 -9.39
N ARG A 94 17.84 33.96 -8.66
CA ARG A 94 19.16 34.12 -8.05
C ARG A 94 20.27 34.37 -9.07
N MET A 95 20.20 33.74 -10.24
CA MET A 95 21.12 33.98 -11.36
C MET A 95 20.92 35.36 -12.00
N GLU A 96 19.70 35.88 -12.05
CA GLU A 96 19.40 37.23 -12.50
C GLU A 96 19.94 38.26 -11.50
N ASP A 97 19.65 38.09 -10.21
CA ASP A 97 20.15 38.97 -9.14
C ASP A 97 21.69 39.00 -9.11
N SER A 98 22.33 37.83 -9.27
CA SER A 98 23.80 37.75 -9.37
C SER A 98 24.34 38.47 -10.60
N ARG A 99 23.63 38.43 -11.74
CA ARG A 99 24.03 39.17 -12.95
C ARG A 99 23.85 40.67 -12.75
N ASN A 100 22.73 41.08 -12.14
CA ASN A 100 22.45 42.47 -11.81
C ASN A 100 23.46 43.04 -10.82
N SER A 101 23.94 42.27 -9.84
CA SER A 101 24.98 42.74 -8.91
C SER A 101 26.34 42.91 -9.60
N ILE A 102 26.70 42.02 -10.53
CA ILE A 102 27.93 42.13 -11.31
C ILE A 102 27.87 43.36 -12.23
N ILE A 103 26.78 43.53 -12.98
CA ILE A 103 26.60 44.70 -13.85
C ILE A 103 26.51 45.99 -13.03
N GLY A 104 25.79 45.96 -11.91
CA GLY A 104 25.64 47.09 -11.00
C GLY A 104 26.96 47.54 -10.38
N ASN A 105 27.86 46.61 -10.06
CA ASN A 105 29.21 46.94 -9.57
C ASN A 105 30.17 47.40 -10.68
N MET A 106 29.86 47.15 -11.95
CA MET A 106 30.66 47.57 -13.11
C MET A 106 30.21 48.91 -13.72
N ARG A 107 29.05 49.44 -13.32
CA ARG A 107 28.53 50.73 -13.77
C ARG A 107 28.86 51.82 -12.75
#